data_AF-A0A8S3WC58-F1
#
_entry.id   AF-A0A8S3WC58-F1
#
_cell.length_a   1.000
_cell.length_b   1.000
_cell.length_c   1.000
_cell.angle_alpha   90.00
_cell.angle_beta   90.00
_cell.angle_gamma   90.00
#
_symmetry.space_group_name_H-M   'P 1'
#
loop_
_entity.id
_entity.type
_entity.pdbx_description
1 polymer ?
#
loop_
_entity_poly.entity_id
_entity_poly.type
_entity_poly.pdbx_seq_one_letter_code
_entity_poly.pdbx_strand_id
1 'polypeptide(L)'
;MKLPHDELKEFQRILQEIYTNRERSELSANIPANVDDANIAAERLQQEITDAKLLLISVISELKQELPRIFSEVVAKPNFLIIVESIDPKSKSDDIMKQVKGGIDVVELGFGINHIKKAKNQNVVIGCESEGDRNTLQDRLKRTTDNLTVYRPVIKKPALASYGSCLRHDK
;
A
#
# COMPACT_ATOMS: atom_id res chain seq x y z
N MET A 1 -49.57 23.99 -2.70
CA MET A 1 -50.24 23.24 -1.61
C MET A 1 -49.14 22.53 -0.82
N LYS A 2 -48.92 22.91 0.45
CA LYS A 2 -47.98 22.22 1.34
C LYS A 2 -48.74 21.09 2.01
N LEU A 3 -48.32 19.83 1.80
CA LEU A 3 -48.93 18.71 2.51
C LEU A 3 -48.69 18.88 4.02
N PRO A 4 -49.71 18.59 4.86
CA PRO A 4 -49.57 18.67 6.31
C PRO A 4 -48.49 17.70 6.78
N HIS A 5 -47.73 18.11 7.79
CA HIS A 5 -46.52 17.42 8.26
C HIS A 5 -46.78 15.96 8.69
N ASP A 6 -48.00 15.63 9.09
CA ASP A 6 -48.38 14.29 9.53
C ASP A 6 -48.53 13.31 8.37
N GLU A 7 -49.03 13.74 7.20
CA GLU A 7 -49.12 12.89 6.01
C GLU A 7 -47.74 12.53 5.44
N LEU A 8 -46.75 13.41 5.61
CA LEU A 8 -45.36 13.16 5.20
C LEU A 8 -44.71 12.04 6.02
N LYS A 9 -44.99 11.96 7.32
CA LYS A 9 -44.48 10.89 8.18
C LYS A 9 -45.11 9.54 7.84
N GLU A 10 -46.41 9.54 7.56
CA GLU A 10 -47.13 8.33 7.19
C GLU A 10 -46.67 7.79 5.84
N PHE A 11 -46.45 8.68 4.86
CA PHE A 11 -45.90 8.31 3.57
C PHE A 11 -44.47 7.74 3.68
N GLN A 12 -43.62 8.35 4.52
CA GLN A 12 -42.28 7.81 4.79
C GLN A 12 -42.32 6.42 5.42
N ARG A 13 -43.23 6.20 6.38
CA ARG A 13 -43.42 4.88 7.01
C ARG A 13 -43.83 3.82 5.98
N ILE A 14 -44.80 4.15 5.12
CA ILE A 14 -45.30 3.22 4.08
C ILE A 14 -44.18 2.86 3.10
N LEU A 15 -43.38 3.83 2.65
CA LEU A 15 -42.25 3.56 1.75
C LEU A 15 -41.20 2.65 2.40
N GLN A 16 -40.92 2.86 3.68
CA GLN A 16 -39.96 2.06 4.42
C GLN A 16 -40.45 0.61 4.57
N GLU A 17 -41.74 0.42 4.85
CA GLU A 17 -42.37 -0.89 4.96
C GLU A 17 -42.40 -1.65 3.62
N ILE A 18 -42.69 -0.96 2.52
CA ILE A 18 -42.63 -1.54 1.16
C ILE A 18 -41.20 -1.98 0.81
N TYR A 19 -40.20 -1.17 1.16
CA TYR A 19 -38.80 -1.51 0.89
C TYR A 19 -38.36 -2.75 1.68
N THR A 20 -38.67 -2.82 2.98
CA THR A 20 -38.33 -3.96 3.82
C THR A 20 -39.06 -5.25 3.40
N ASN A 21 -40.32 -5.14 2.97
CA ASN A 21 -41.08 -6.31 2.52
C ASN A 21 -40.57 -6.84 1.17
N ARG A 22 -40.07 -5.97 0.28
CA ARG A 22 -39.44 -6.38 -0.97
C ARG A 22 -38.14 -7.15 -0.74
N GLU A 23 -37.26 -6.66 0.14
CA GLU A 23 -36.03 -7.38 0.51
C GLU A 23 -36.33 -8.76 1.10
N ARG A 24 -37.37 -8.87 1.95
CA ARG A 24 -37.81 -10.16 2.50
C ARG A 24 -38.33 -11.12 1.43
N SER A 25 -39.05 -10.62 0.43
CA SER A 25 -39.55 -11.44 -0.68
C SER A 25 -38.41 -11.96 -1.56
N GLU A 26 -37.40 -11.13 -1.84
CA GLU A 26 -36.25 -11.49 -2.69
C GLU A 26 -35.30 -12.48 -1.99
N LEU A 27 -35.17 -12.43 -0.66
CA LEU A 27 -34.40 -13.39 0.14
C LEU A 27 -35.04 -14.78 0.25
N SER A 28 -36.37 -14.89 0.07
CA SER A 28 -37.09 -16.18 0.20
C SER A 28 -37.10 -17.02 -1.09
N ALA A 29 -36.78 -16.43 -2.25
CA ALA A 29 -36.88 -17.09 -3.55
C ALA A 29 -35.63 -17.90 -3.96
N ASN A 30 -34.54 -17.80 -3.19
CA ASN A 30 -33.24 -18.42 -3.52
C ASN A 30 -32.70 -19.30 -2.39
N ILE A 31 -33.57 -20.03 -1.69
CA ILE A 31 -33.12 -21.08 -0.78
C ILE A 31 -33.00 -22.38 -1.60
N PRO A 32 -31.79 -22.85 -1.92
CA PRO A 32 -31.62 -24.14 -2.57
C PRO A 32 -32.21 -25.24 -1.68
N ALA A 33 -33.12 -26.04 -2.24
CA ALA A 33 -33.93 -27.02 -1.50
C ALA A 33 -33.12 -28.20 -0.92
N ASN A 34 -31.81 -28.26 -1.16
CA ASN A 34 -30.94 -29.32 -0.67
C ASN A 34 -29.53 -28.79 -0.40
N VAL A 35 -29.02 -29.05 0.80
CA VAL A 35 -27.71 -28.57 1.29
C VAL A 35 -26.56 -29.17 0.47
N ASP A 36 -26.74 -30.38 -0.04
CA ASP A 36 -25.72 -31.08 -0.83
C ASP A 36 -25.53 -30.45 -2.22
N ASP A 37 -26.60 -30.00 -2.87
CA ASP A 37 -26.52 -29.36 -4.19
C ASP A 37 -25.87 -27.97 -4.11
N ALA A 38 -26.10 -27.24 -3.01
CA ALA A 38 -25.45 -25.95 -2.74
C ALA A 38 -23.94 -26.11 -2.50
N ASN A 39 -23.54 -27.16 -1.79
CA ASN A 39 -22.12 -27.46 -1.55
C ASN A 39 -21.40 -27.85 -2.84
N ILE A 40 -22.03 -28.68 -3.69
CA ILE A 40 -21.47 -29.07 -4.99
C ILE A 40 -21.33 -27.85 -5.92
N ALA A 41 -22.31 -26.93 -5.93
CA ALA A 41 -22.23 -25.69 -6.70
C ALA A 41 -21.14 -24.75 -6.17
N ALA A 42 -20.98 -24.65 -4.85
CA ALA A 42 -19.94 -23.84 -4.23
C ALA A 42 -18.53 -24.37 -4.52
N GLU A 43 -18.32 -25.68 -4.47
CA GLU A 43 -17.03 -26.31 -4.83
C GLU A 43 -16.67 -26.07 -6.30
N ARG A 44 -17.63 -26.19 -7.22
CA ARG A 44 -17.42 -25.89 -8.64
C ARG A 44 -17.01 -24.43 -8.86
N LEU A 45 -17.70 -23.49 -8.22
CA LEU A 45 -17.37 -22.07 -8.33
C LEU A 45 -15.99 -21.76 -7.74
N GLN A 46 -15.60 -22.40 -6.62
CA GLN A 46 -14.26 -22.24 -6.06
C GLN A 46 -13.17 -22.79 -6.98
N GLN A 47 -13.43 -23.90 -7.66
CA GLN A 47 -12.52 -24.47 -8.65
C GLN A 47 -12.33 -23.53 -9.83
N GLU A 48 -13.41 -22.98 -10.40
CA GLU A 48 -13.36 -22.01 -11.50
C GLU A 48 -12.61 -20.73 -11.12
N ILE A 49 -12.83 -20.22 -9.90
CA ILE A 49 -12.09 -19.06 -9.37
C ILE A 49 -10.59 -19.37 -9.27
N THR A 50 -10.25 -20.59 -8.85
CA THR A 50 -8.85 -21.02 -8.71
C THR A 50 -8.17 -21.13 -10.06
N ASP A 51 -8.85 -21.71 -11.05
CA ASP A 51 -8.33 -21.85 -12.41
C ASP A 51 -8.16 -20.47 -13.08
N ALA A 52 -9.13 -19.56 -12.89
CA ALA A 52 -9.03 -18.18 -13.35
C ALA A 52 -7.84 -17.43 -12.72
N LYS A 53 -7.57 -17.63 -11.43
CA LYS A 53 -6.39 -17.06 -10.76
C LYS A 53 -5.09 -17.59 -11.34
N LEU A 54 -5.00 -18.88 -11.63
CA LEU A 54 -3.81 -19.49 -12.22
C LEU A 54 -3.52 -18.94 -13.63
N LEU A 55 -4.56 -18.78 -14.46
CA LEU A 55 -4.43 -18.14 -15.77
C LEU A 55 -3.99 -16.67 -15.66
N LEU A 56 -4.51 -15.94 -14.68
CA LEU A 56 -4.14 -14.54 -14.48
C LEU A 56 -2.66 -14.42 -14.04
N ILE A 57 -2.17 -15.35 -13.23
CA ILE A 57 -0.76 -15.44 -12.83
C ILE A 57 0.13 -15.74 -14.04
N SER A 58 -0.27 -16.65 -14.94
CA SER A 58 0.52 -16.95 -16.15
C SER A 58 0.57 -15.75 -17.10
N VAL A 59 -0.56 -15.09 -17.35
CA VAL A 59 -0.63 -13.88 -18.19
C VAL A 59 0.21 -12.75 -17.60
N ILE A 60 0.15 -12.52 -16.28
CA ILE A 60 1.04 -11.54 -15.61
C ILE A 60 2.51 -11.91 -15.77
N SER A 61 2.84 -13.21 -15.76
CA SER A 61 4.21 -13.68 -15.89
C SER A 61 4.73 -13.50 -17.33
N GLU A 62 3.90 -13.73 -18.34
CA GLU A 62 4.20 -13.49 -19.75
C GLU A 62 4.35 -11.99 -20.06
N LEU A 63 3.44 -11.15 -19.55
CA LEU A 63 3.54 -9.69 -19.68
C LEU A 63 4.82 -9.12 -19.02
N LYS A 64 5.35 -9.78 -17.98
CA LYS A 64 6.63 -9.40 -17.36
C LYS A 64 7.85 -9.83 -18.18
N GLN A 65 7.73 -10.82 -19.06
CA GLN A 65 8.83 -11.26 -19.92
C GLN A 65 8.91 -10.45 -21.22
N GLU A 66 7.80 -9.88 -21.69
CA GLU A 66 7.75 -9.07 -22.91
C GLU A 66 8.05 -7.57 -22.70
N LEU A 67 8.22 -7.10 -21.46
CA LEU A 67 8.77 -5.77 -21.22
C LEU A 67 10.29 -5.83 -21.45
N PRO A 68 10.82 -5.23 -22.54
CA PRO A 68 12.27 -5.07 -22.65
C PRO A 68 12.75 -4.37 -21.39
N ARG A 69 13.85 -4.87 -20.81
CA ARG A 69 14.53 -4.21 -19.70
C ARG A 69 15.05 -2.86 -20.21
N ILE A 70 14.19 -1.86 -20.26
CA ILE A 70 14.54 -0.49 -20.56
C ILE A 70 15.30 0.00 -19.33
N PHE A 71 16.61 -0.19 -19.35
CA PHE A 71 17.56 0.53 -18.52
C PHE A 71 17.60 2.00 -18.95
N SER A 72 16.50 2.74 -18.82
CA SER A 72 16.50 4.20 -18.95
C SER A 72 15.13 4.79 -18.64
N GLU A 73 14.58 4.51 -17.46
CA GLU A 73 13.64 5.45 -16.87
C GLU A 73 13.90 5.46 -15.37
N VAL A 74 14.36 6.61 -14.93
CA VAL A 74 14.57 7.02 -13.55
C VAL A 74 13.67 6.22 -12.62
N VAL A 75 14.24 5.25 -11.90
CA VAL A 75 13.61 4.68 -10.69
C VAL A 75 13.12 5.89 -9.93
N ALA A 76 11.80 6.08 -9.89
CA ALA A 76 11.19 7.21 -9.22
C ALA A 76 11.87 7.30 -7.86
N LYS A 77 12.70 8.33 -7.68
CA LYS A 77 13.38 8.52 -6.41
C LYS A 77 12.25 8.52 -5.39
N PRO A 78 12.28 7.68 -4.34
CA PRO A 78 11.35 7.86 -3.25
C PRO A 78 11.47 9.32 -2.81
N ASN A 79 10.41 10.10 -3.03
CA ASN A 79 10.45 11.54 -2.77
C ASN A 79 10.63 11.78 -1.26
N PHE A 80 10.26 10.81 -0.42
CA PHE A 80 10.25 10.91 1.02
C PHE A 80 10.98 9.73 1.67
N LEU A 81 12.29 9.91 1.84
CA LEU A 81 13.18 8.93 2.45
C LEU A 81 13.43 9.17 3.93
N ILE A 82 13.62 8.07 4.66
CA ILE A 82 14.14 8.04 6.02
C ILE A 82 15.24 7.00 6.10
N ILE A 83 16.30 7.30 6.84
CA ILE A 83 17.35 6.36 7.21
C ILE A 83 17.16 5.98 8.68
N VAL A 84 17.22 4.69 8.94
CA VAL A 84 17.19 4.10 10.27
C VAL A 84 18.54 3.41 10.50
N GLU A 85 19.19 3.77 11.59
CA GLU A 85 20.46 3.23 12.05
C GLU A 85 20.29 2.69 13.48
N SER A 86 20.99 1.62 13.84
CA SER A 86 21.01 1.18 15.24
C SER A 86 22.09 1.92 16.02
N ILE A 87 21.76 2.27 17.26
CA ILE A 87 22.73 2.81 18.21
C ILE A 87 23.75 1.73 18.63
N ASP A 88 23.33 0.45 18.57
CA ASP A 88 24.18 -0.67 18.94
C ASP A 88 25.13 -1.07 17.78
N PRO A 89 26.46 -0.95 17.97
CA PRO A 89 27.44 -1.24 16.91
C PRO A 89 27.53 -2.72 16.54
N LYS A 90 26.92 -3.60 17.33
CA LYS A 90 26.82 -5.05 17.06
C LYS A 90 25.58 -5.42 16.24
N SER A 91 24.62 -4.51 16.13
CA SER A 91 23.36 -4.74 15.44
C SER A 91 23.58 -4.79 13.93
N LYS A 92 22.98 -5.78 13.25
CA LYS A 92 23.06 -5.87 11.79
C LYS A 92 21.86 -5.19 11.15
N SER A 93 21.99 -4.83 9.88
CA SER A 93 20.86 -4.29 9.09
C SER A 93 19.66 -5.23 9.03
N ASP A 94 19.87 -6.54 9.21
CA ASP A 94 18.79 -7.54 9.33
C ASP A 94 18.00 -7.41 10.63
N ASP A 95 18.68 -7.14 11.73
CA ASP A 95 18.06 -7.00 13.05
C ASP A 95 17.24 -5.72 13.12
N ILE A 96 17.78 -4.64 12.55
CA ILE A 96 17.07 -3.37 12.37
C ILE A 96 15.83 -3.58 11.49
N MET A 97 15.96 -4.30 10.38
CA MET A 97 14.81 -4.56 9.51
C MET A 97 13.73 -5.39 10.19
N LYS A 98 14.11 -6.36 11.05
CA LYS A 98 13.16 -7.11 11.87
C LYS A 98 12.46 -6.23 12.91
N GLN A 99 13.20 -5.36 13.58
CA GLN A 99 12.63 -4.42 14.56
C GLN A 99 11.66 -3.43 13.89
N VAL A 100 12.04 -2.87 12.75
CA VAL A 100 11.19 -1.97 11.96
C VAL A 100 9.92 -2.69 11.52
N LYS A 101 10.02 -3.90 10.97
CA LYS A 101 8.84 -4.67 10.52
C LYS A 101 7.99 -5.20 11.67
N GLY A 102 8.59 -5.51 12.82
CA GLY A 102 7.88 -6.03 13.99
C GLY A 102 7.24 -4.94 14.86
N GLY A 103 7.79 -3.73 14.83
CA GLY A 103 7.29 -2.59 15.62
C GLY A 103 6.34 -1.65 14.87
N ILE A 104 6.14 -1.87 13.56
CA ILE A 104 5.32 -1.01 12.72
C ILE A 104 4.29 -1.86 11.98
N ASP A 105 3.04 -1.75 12.39
CA ASP A 105 1.92 -2.28 11.62
C ASP A 105 1.47 -1.23 10.60
N VAL A 106 1.83 -1.46 9.34
CA VAL A 106 1.56 -0.56 8.21
C VAL A 106 0.05 -0.52 7.90
N VAL A 107 -0.68 -1.58 8.22
CA VAL A 107 -2.13 -1.70 7.97
C VAL A 107 -2.92 -0.94 9.03
N GLU A 108 -2.53 -1.09 10.30
CA GLU A 108 -3.15 -0.36 11.42
C GLU A 108 -2.95 1.15 11.31
N LEU A 109 -1.77 1.58 10.86
CA LEU A 109 -1.36 2.99 10.87
C LEU A 109 -1.73 3.75 9.59
N GLY A 110 -2.18 3.06 8.54
CA GLY A 110 -2.75 3.68 7.34
C GLY A 110 -1.78 4.53 6.51
N PHE A 111 -0.47 4.34 6.64
CA PHE A 111 0.53 5.05 5.83
C PHE A 111 1.25 4.14 4.83
N GLY A 112 1.50 4.64 3.62
CA GLY A 112 2.10 3.88 2.52
C GLY A 112 3.63 3.78 2.63
N ILE A 113 4.16 2.56 2.77
CA ILE A 113 5.59 2.28 2.58
C ILE A 113 5.81 1.77 1.16
N ASN A 114 6.57 2.53 0.35
CA ASN A 114 6.93 2.15 -1.00
C ASN A 114 7.97 1.03 -1.02
N HIS A 115 9.04 1.16 -0.23
CA HIS A 115 10.07 0.13 -0.15
C HIS A 115 10.92 0.25 1.12
N ILE A 116 11.47 -0.88 1.54
CA ILE A 116 12.46 -0.98 2.62
C ILE A 116 13.71 -1.65 2.03
N LYS A 117 14.85 -0.97 2.10
CA LYS A 117 16.12 -1.44 1.54
C LYS A 117 17.22 -1.41 2.57
N LYS A 118 17.99 -2.50 2.66
CA LYS A 118 19.24 -2.53 3.43
C LYS A 118 20.30 -1.67 2.74
N ALA A 119 20.92 -0.78 3.50
CA ALA A 119 22.04 0.03 3.06
C ALA A 119 23.35 -0.46 3.74
N LYS A 120 24.48 0.07 3.26
CA LYS A 120 25.79 -0.21 3.85
C LYS A 120 25.87 0.41 5.25
N ASN A 121 26.77 -0.12 6.08
CA ASN A 121 27.05 0.36 7.44
C ASN A 121 25.83 0.29 8.37
N GLN A 122 25.18 -0.87 8.48
CA GLN A 122 24.10 -1.09 9.47
C GLN A 122 22.90 -0.14 9.28
N ASN A 123 22.68 0.34 8.06
CA ASN A 123 21.59 1.26 7.77
C ASN A 123 20.44 0.56 7.05
N VAL A 124 19.22 1.03 7.30
CA VAL A 124 18.02 0.67 6.56
C VAL A 124 17.41 1.94 6.01
N VAL A 125 17.11 1.94 4.71
CA VAL A 125 16.47 3.05 4.01
C VAL A 125 15.02 2.69 3.79
N ILE A 126 14.11 3.57 4.21
CA ILE A 126 12.67 3.40 4.06
C ILE A 126 12.16 4.52 3.15
N GLY A 127 11.50 4.14 2.06
CA GLY A 127 10.80 5.05 1.17
C GLY A 127 9.32 5.09 1.50
N CYS A 128 8.80 6.29 1.78
CA CYS A 128 7.38 6.54 2.04
C CYS A 128 6.70 7.08 0.77
N GLU A 129 5.38 6.97 0.71
CA GLU A 129 4.57 7.47 -0.39
C GLU A 129 4.38 9.00 -0.33
N SER A 130 4.08 9.54 0.86
CA SER A 130 3.93 10.98 1.08
C SER A 130 4.89 11.55 2.15
N GLU A 131 4.98 12.89 2.21
CA GLU A 131 5.71 13.56 3.28
C GLU A 131 5.05 13.38 4.65
N GLY A 132 3.70 13.30 4.67
CA GLY A 132 2.93 13.05 5.88
C GLY A 132 3.27 11.68 6.47
N ASP A 133 3.23 10.65 5.63
CA ASP A 133 3.60 9.27 6.01
C ASP A 133 5.00 9.19 6.58
N ARG A 134 5.94 9.92 5.98
CA ARG A 134 7.33 9.98 6.44
C ARG A 134 7.42 10.56 7.85
N ASN A 135 6.72 11.66 8.12
CA ASN A 135 6.78 12.32 9.43
C ASN A 135 6.12 11.43 10.51
N THR A 136 4.98 10.85 10.21
CA THR A 136 4.29 9.90 11.10
C THR A 136 5.16 8.69 11.41
N LEU A 137 5.80 8.10 10.39
CA LEU A 137 6.73 6.98 10.56
C LEU A 137 7.94 7.36 11.42
N GLN A 138 8.50 8.55 11.20
CA GLN A 138 9.63 9.06 11.98
C GLN A 138 9.26 9.21 13.47
N ASP A 139 8.10 9.80 13.76
CA ASP A 139 7.65 10.01 15.14
C ASP A 139 7.31 8.70 15.83
N ARG A 140 6.75 7.73 15.09
CA ARG A 140 6.45 6.40 15.63
C ARG A 140 7.71 5.64 15.96
N LEU A 141 8.68 5.58 15.05
CA LEU A 141 9.95 4.88 15.29
C LEU A 141 10.71 5.46 16.50
N LYS A 142 10.69 6.79 16.68
CA LYS A 142 11.28 7.43 17.87
C LYS A 142 10.58 7.06 19.17
N ARG A 143 9.29 6.71 19.15
CA ARG A 143 8.52 6.32 20.35
C ARG A 143 8.56 4.83 20.64
N THR A 144 8.70 4.01 19.60
CA THR A 144 8.65 2.54 19.71
C THR A 144 10.01 1.93 20.01
N THR A 145 11.10 2.59 19.57
CA THR A 145 12.45 2.03 19.65
C THR A 145 13.44 3.05 20.18
N ASP A 146 13.91 2.83 21.40
CA ASP A 146 14.95 3.67 22.02
C ASP A 146 16.35 3.41 21.44
N ASN A 147 16.53 2.27 20.76
CA ASN A 147 17.83 1.80 20.26
C ASN A 147 18.08 2.14 18.78
N LEU A 148 17.18 2.90 18.15
CA LEU A 148 17.25 3.25 16.73
C LEU A 148 17.33 4.77 16.54
N THR A 149 18.29 5.21 15.74
CA THR A 149 18.41 6.59 15.29
C THR A 149 17.72 6.73 13.94
N VAL A 150 16.85 7.74 13.82
CA VAL A 150 16.03 7.96 12.61
C VAL A 150 16.26 9.37 12.07
N TYR A 151 16.78 9.47 10.85
CA TYR A 151 17.14 10.76 10.24
C TYR A 151 16.83 10.83 8.75
N ARG A 152 16.77 12.06 8.22
CA ARG A 152 16.53 12.32 6.80
C ARG A 152 17.85 12.32 6.03
N PRO A 153 17.93 11.69 4.86
CA PRO A 153 19.14 11.76 4.04
C PRO A 153 19.37 13.20 3.56
N VAL A 154 20.59 13.70 3.76
CA VAL A 154 21.02 14.97 3.15
C VAL A 154 21.30 14.71 1.68
N ILE A 155 20.40 15.15 0.81
CA ILE A 155 20.61 15.09 -0.64
C ILE A 155 21.63 16.16 -1.00
N LYS A 156 22.90 15.77 -1.10
CA LYS A 156 23.92 16.62 -1.70
C LYS A 156 23.60 16.74 -3.19
N LYS A 157 23.36 17.97 -3.67
CA LYS A 157 23.26 18.23 -5.11
C LYS A 157 24.58 17.78 -5.74
N PRO A 158 24.57 17.01 -6.84
CA PRO A 158 25.80 16.70 -7.53
C PRO A 158 26.44 18.03 -7.93
N ALA A 159 27.69 18.24 -7.52
CA ALA A 159 28.47 19.35 -8.02
C ALA A 159 28.62 19.15 -9.52
N LEU A 160 27.83 19.87 -10.32
CA LEU A 160 28.08 19.97 -11.75
C LEU A 160 29.46 20.62 -11.85
N ALA A 161 30.46 19.81 -12.18
CA ALA A 161 31.76 20.33 -12.57
C ALA A 161 31.50 21.19 -13.80
N SER A 162 31.54 22.52 -13.64
CA SER A 162 31.62 23.45 -14.76
C SER A 162 32.87 23.06 -15.55
N TYR A 163 32.69 22.45 -16.71
CA TYR A 163 33.79 22.21 -17.64
C TYR A 163 34.43 23.57 -17.93
N GLY A 164 35.70 23.70 -17.56
CA GLY A 164 36.46 24.92 -17.70
C GLY A 164 36.52 25.36 -19.15
N SER A 165 36.06 26.58 -19.41
CA SER A 165 36.38 27.32 -20.62
C SER A 165 37.86 27.73 -20.57
N CYS A 166 38.74 26.80 -20.91
CA CYS A 166 40.12 27.12 -21.29
C CYS A 166 40.12 27.66 -22.73
N LEU A 167 39.66 28.89 -22.93
CA LEU A 167 40.01 29.66 -24.12
C LEU A 167 41.25 30.47 -23.80
N ARG A 168 42.42 29.84 -24.02
CA ARG A 168 43.68 30.57 -24.15
C ARG A 168 43.52 31.54 -25.33
N HIS A 169 43.46 32.83 -25.04
CA HIS A 169 43.85 33.84 -26.01
C HIS A 169 45.35 34.07 -25.79
N ASP A 170 46.16 33.31 -26.53
CA ASP A 170 47.56 33.67 -26.74
C ASP A 170 47.58 34.86 -27.73
N LYS A 171 47.98 36.01 -27.18
CA LYS A 171 48.59 37.21 -27.79
C LYS A 171 48.04 37.76 -29.10
#